data_AF-A0A2V2BEN5-F1
#
_entry.id   AF-A0A2V2BEN5-F1
#
_cell.length_a   1.000
_cell.length_b   1.000
_cell.length_c   1.000
_cell.angle_alpha   90.00
_cell.angle_beta   90.00
_cell.angle_gamma   90.00
#
_symmetry.space_group_name_H-M   'P 1'
#
loop_
_entity.id
_entity.type
_entity.pdbx_description
1 polymer ?
#
loop_
_entity_poly.entity_id
_entity_poly.type
_entity_poly.pdbx_seq_one_letter_code
_entity_poly.pdbx_strand_id
1 'polypeptide(L)'
;MQRVRETKMVKEAAFSLSNKAKTPALILWLTAIMLASPVRANTQLNITGNIKASPCHIDLPASGLNVDLGQNILATSLAEAGASTDWRPFSIVLSECPASTREATMTLNGMADEVESTMYANTGTASQVQIEVQSRDGVPLGNATQRVQRVDNAGRGTTFEMQARAYSAQGNATPGTIVGTMQVTFTYQ
;
A
#
# COMPACT_ATOMS: atom_id res chain seq x y z
N MET A 1 20.05 9.74 -25.81
CA MET A 1 19.72 10.65 -26.94
C MET A 1 19.14 11.90 -26.29
N GLN A 2 19.86 13.02 -26.14
CA GLN A 2 20.11 14.00 -27.18
C GLN A 2 21.39 14.79 -26.88
N ARG A 3 22.10 15.09 -27.96
CA ARG A 3 23.43 15.68 -28.07
C ARG A 3 23.32 17.20 -27.91
N VAL A 4 23.86 17.77 -26.83
CA VAL A 4 24.02 19.23 -26.67
C VAL A 4 25.11 19.68 -27.66
N ARG A 5 24.75 20.46 -28.66
CA ARG A 5 25.72 21.07 -29.59
C ARG A 5 26.20 22.39 -29.00
N GLU A 6 27.49 22.45 -28.68
CA GLU A 6 28.24 23.67 -28.43
C GLU A 6 28.30 24.51 -29.72
N THR A 7 27.85 25.76 -29.65
CA THR A 7 28.04 26.74 -30.73
C THR A 7 29.40 27.41 -30.62
N LYS A 8 30.21 27.07 -31.61
CA LYS A 8 31.55 27.53 -32.00
C LYS A 8 31.78 29.03 -31.87
N MET A 9 32.92 29.38 -31.26
CA MET A 9 33.59 30.69 -31.34
C MET A 9 33.76 31.14 -32.80
N VAL A 10 33.34 32.37 -33.11
CA VAL A 10 33.70 33.04 -34.36
C VAL A 10 35.05 33.72 -34.16
N LYS A 11 35.97 33.34 -35.04
CA LYS A 11 37.40 33.67 -35.05
C LYS A 11 37.61 35.04 -35.71
N GLU A 12 38.46 35.85 -35.08
CA GLU A 12 38.98 37.11 -35.60
C GLU A 12 39.72 36.89 -36.93
N ALA A 13 39.54 37.81 -37.87
CA ALA A 13 40.43 37.98 -39.01
C ALA A 13 40.78 39.46 -39.12
N ALA A 14 41.99 39.80 -38.66
CA ALA A 14 42.66 41.04 -39.00
C ALA A 14 43.36 40.87 -40.36
N PHE A 15 43.14 41.80 -41.28
CA PHE A 15 44.04 42.02 -42.42
C PHE A 15 44.23 43.52 -42.58
N SER A 16 45.49 43.93 -42.69
CA SER A 16 45.96 45.31 -42.56
C SER A 16 46.66 45.76 -43.82
N LEU A 17 46.53 47.07 -44.10
CA LEU A 17 47.35 47.95 -44.96
C LEU A 17 47.27 47.69 -46.48
N SER A 18 47.26 48.66 -47.39
CA SER A 18 47.56 50.11 -47.37
C SER A 18 47.20 50.66 -48.76
N ASN A 19 46.59 51.85 -48.88
CA ASN A 19 47.17 52.89 -49.75
C ASN A 19 46.61 54.30 -49.44
N LYS A 20 47.51 55.29 -49.45
CA LYS A 20 47.24 56.70 -49.18
C LYS A 20 46.76 57.43 -50.44
N ALA A 21 45.68 58.20 -50.34
CA ALA A 21 45.45 59.37 -51.18
C ALA A 21 44.62 60.43 -50.42
N LYS A 22 44.92 61.70 -50.67
CA LYS A 22 44.73 62.85 -49.78
C LYS A 22 43.42 63.63 -50.05
N THR A 23 42.72 64.01 -48.95
CA THR A 23 41.95 65.27 -48.67
C THR A 23 40.78 65.71 -49.58
N PRO A 24 39.81 66.57 -49.13
CA PRO A 24 39.41 67.00 -47.78
C PRO A 24 37.88 67.03 -47.49
N ALA A 25 37.54 67.05 -46.18
CA ALA A 25 36.42 67.75 -45.52
C ALA A 25 34.95 67.59 -45.98
N LEU A 26 34.13 67.01 -45.09
CA LEU A 26 32.99 67.63 -44.35
C LEU A 26 31.76 66.68 -44.21
N ILE A 27 31.46 66.35 -42.93
CA ILE A 27 30.14 66.08 -42.31
C ILE A 27 29.57 64.63 -42.35
N LEU A 28 29.86 63.96 -41.22
CA LEU A 28 28.90 63.40 -40.26
C LEU A 28 28.08 62.17 -40.69
N TRP A 29 28.74 61.00 -40.60
CA TRP A 29 28.09 59.70 -40.46
C TRP A 29 27.34 59.62 -39.13
N LEU A 30 26.03 59.35 -39.18
CA LEU A 30 25.35 58.70 -38.07
C LEU A 30 24.28 57.74 -38.62
N THR A 31 24.73 56.62 -39.18
CA THR A 31 23.88 55.45 -39.34
C THR A 31 23.44 54.99 -37.96
N ALA A 32 22.22 55.36 -37.56
CA ALA A 32 21.58 54.82 -36.37
C ALA A 32 21.38 53.30 -36.57
N ILE A 33 22.33 52.50 -36.10
CA ILE A 33 22.12 51.09 -35.86
C ILE A 33 21.06 51.03 -34.75
N MET A 34 19.81 50.79 -35.15
CA MET A 34 18.75 50.42 -34.21
C MET A 34 19.19 49.11 -33.54
N LEU A 35 19.79 49.23 -32.36
CA LEU A 35 20.03 48.12 -31.44
C LEU A 35 18.65 47.66 -30.96
N ALA A 36 18.01 46.74 -31.69
CA ALA A 36 16.83 46.05 -31.20
C ALA A 36 17.27 45.16 -30.03
N SER A 37 17.05 45.65 -28.81
CA SER A 37 17.22 44.84 -27.60
C SER A 37 16.22 43.69 -27.62
N PRO A 38 16.64 42.41 -27.47
CA PRO A 38 15.68 41.31 -27.44
C PRO A 38 14.80 41.45 -26.18
N VAL A 39 13.50 41.66 -26.38
CA VAL A 39 12.51 41.62 -25.30
C VAL A 39 12.36 40.15 -24.87
N ARG A 40 12.81 39.82 -23.66
CA ARG A 40 12.61 38.49 -23.08
C ARG A 40 11.45 38.54 -22.10
N ALA A 41 10.43 37.73 -22.35
CA ALA A 41 9.40 37.42 -21.36
C ALA A 41 9.81 36.11 -20.65
N ASN A 42 10.03 36.18 -19.34
CA ASN A 42 10.26 34.98 -18.54
C ASN A 42 8.92 34.49 -17.99
N THR A 43 8.66 33.19 -18.13
CA THR A 43 7.48 32.52 -17.57
C THR A 43 7.95 31.44 -16.59
N GLN A 44 7.26 31.31 -15.46
CA GLN A 44 7.62 30.32 -14.44
C GLN A 44 6.83 29.03 -14.65
N LEU A 45 7.56 27.92 -14.85
CA LEU A 45 6.98 26.58 -14.86
C LEU A 45 7.10 25.98 -13.46
N ASN A 46 5.97 25.75 -12.81
CA ASN A 46 5.91 25.04 -11.54
C ASN A 46 5.53 23.58 -11.81
N ILE A 47 6.46 22.67 -11.52
CA ILE A 47 6.26 21.22 -11.64
C ILE A 47 6.22 20.65 -10.22
N THR A 48 5.13 19.96 -9.88
CA THR A 48 4.95 19.29 -8.59
C THR A 48 4.56 17.83 -8.78
N GLY A 49 4.88 17.00 -7.80
CA GLY A 49 4.55 15.58 -7.76
C GLY A 49 4.67 15.03 -6.34
N ASN A 50 3.95 13.95 -6.04
CA ASN A 50 3.96 13.30 -4.73
C ASN A 50 4.29 11.82 -4.90
N ILE A 51 5.35 11.35 -4.24
CA ILE A 51 5.79 9.95 -4.29
C ILE A 51 5.36 9.29 -2.98
N LYS A 52 4.61 8.19 -3.08
CA LYS A 52 4.19 7.37 -1.93
C LYS A 52 4.99 6.08 -1.88
N ALA A 53 5.21 5.56 -0.68
CA ALA A 53 5.76 4.22 -0.51
C ALA A 53 4.78 3.17 -1.06
N SER A 54 5.32 2.12 -1.66
CA SER A 54 4.52 0.95 -2.06
C SER A 54 3.97 0.22 -0.81
N PRO A 55 2.86 -0.52 -0.91
CA PRO A 55 2.46 -1.47 0.13
C PRO A 55 3.41 -2.67 0.17
N CYS A 56 3.31 -3.50 1.22
CA CYS A 56 3.86 -4.85 1.19
C CYS A 56 3.11 -5.72 0.17
N HIS A 57 3.77 -6.79 -0.31
CA HIS A 57 3.09 -7.88 -1.00
C HIS A 57 2.31 -8.71 0.04
N ILE A 58 1.06 -9.06 -0.27
CA ILE A 58 0.21 -9.90 0.58
C ILE A 58 0.21 -11.30 -0.04
N ASP A 59 0.77 -12.27 0.65
CA ASP A 59 0.93 -13.65 0.16
C ASP A 59 -0.40 -14.42 0.31
N LEU A 60 -1.42 -14.01 -0.43
CA LEU A 60 -2.73 -14.65 -0.49
C LEU A 60 -3.15 -14.90 -1.95
N PRO A 61 -3.86 -16.00 -2.23
CA PRO A 61 -4.43 -16.22 -3.55
C PRO A 61 -5.50 -15.16 -3.83
N ALA A 62 -5.74 -14.87 -5.12
CA ALA A 62 -6.73 -13.88 -5.54
C ALA A 62 -8.17 -14.21 -5.11
N SER A 63 -8.45 -15.50 -4.85
CA SER A 63 -9.73 -15.97 -4.31
C SER A 63 -9.88 -15.76 -2.81
N GLY A 64 -8.86 -15.26 -2.12
CA GLY A 64 -8.80 -15.19 -0.66
C GLY A 64 -8.45 -16.52 0.00
N LEU A 65 -8.27 -16.48 1.32
CA LEU A 65 -7.94 -17.64 2.15
C LEU A 65 -9.21 -18.35 2.62
N ASN A 66 -9.30 -19.66 2.40
CA ASN A 66 -10.34 -20.49 2.99
C ASN A 66 -9.79 -21.21 4.23
N VAL A 67 -10.42 -21.00 5.39
CA VAL A 67 -10.09 -21.70 6.64
C VAL A 67 -11.13 -22.78 6.87
N ASP A 68 -10.75 -24.05 6.71
CA ASP A 68 -11.64 -25.18 6.95
C ASP A 68 -11.65 -25.56 8.44
N LEU A 69 -12.78 -25.33 9.10
CA LEU A 69 -12.99 -25.74 10.50
C LEU A 69 -13.11 -27.27 10.65
N GLY A 70 -13.39 -27.96 9.55
CA GLY A 70 -13.60 -29.40 9.46
C GLY A 70 -15.04 -29.75 9.12
N GLN A 71 -15.22 -30.95 8.56
CA GLN A 71 -16.53 -31.43 8.09
C GLN A 71 -17.22 -32.40 9.07
N ASN A 72 -16.53 -32.80 10.14
CA ASN A 72 -16.98 -33.83 11.09
C ASN A 72 -17.15 -33.27 12.52
N ILE A 73 -17.73 -32.06 12.63
CA ILE A 73 -18.06 -31.47 13.93
C ILE A 73 -19.41 -32.04 14.37
N LEU A 74 -19.44 -32.76 15.49
CA LEU A 74 -20.66 -33.34 16.02
C LEU A 74 -21.43 -32.30 16.83
N ALA A 75 -22.73 -32.16 16.59
CA ALA A 75 -23.58 -31.29 17.41
C ALA A 75 -23.47 -31.62 18.91
N THR A 76 -23.29 -32.89 19.26
CA THR A 76 -23.09 -33.36 20.63
C THR A 76 -21.80 -32.87 21.28
N SER A 77 -20.74 -32.57 20.50
CA SER A 77 -19.51 -31.98 21.05
C SER A 77 -19.67 -30.49 21.36
N LEU A 78 -20.78 -29.88 20.92
CA LEU A 78 -21.14 -28.48 21.14
C LEU A 78 -22.48 -28.36 21.91
N ALA A 79 -22.83 -29.38 22.69
CA ALA A 79 -24.09 -29.43 23.43
C ALA A 79 -24.08 -28.52 24.67
N GLU A 80 -22.93 -28.37 25.34
CA GLU A 80 -22.79 -27.55 26.54
C GLU A 80 -22.43 -26.11 26.20
N ALA A 81 -22.88 -25.16 27.03
CA ALA A 81 -22.49 -23.77 26.90
C ALA A 81 -20.97 -23.60 27.07
N GLY A 82 -20.36 -22.86 26.14
CA GLY A 82 -18.92 -22.66 26.06
C GLY A 82 -18.13 -23.82 25.44
N ALA A 83 -18.82 -24.85 24.95
CA ALA A 83 -18.18 -25.92 24.20
C ALA A 83 -17.61 -25.39 22.87
N SER A 84 -16.51 -25.97 22.42
CA SER A 84 -15.81 -25.52 21.22
C SER A 84 -15.03 -26.65 20.57
N THR A 85 -14.70 -26.47 19.29
CA THR A 85 -13.83 -27.40 18.55
C THR A 85 -12.36 -27.09 18.80
N ASP A 86 -11.48 -27.99 18.35
CA ASP A 86 -10.05 -27.71 18.29
C ASP A 86 -9.75 -26.48 17.41
N TRP A 87 -8.67 -25.78 17.76
CA TRP A 87 -8.18 -24.65 16.99
C TRP A 87 -7.67 -25.08 15.61
N ARG A 88 -8.05 -24.32 14.58
CA ARG A 88 -7.49 -24.38 13.23
C ARG A 88 -6.55 -23.19 13.01
N PRO A 89 -5.22 -23.40 13.01
CA PRO A 89 -4.28 -22.32 12.78
C PRO A 89 -4.30 -21.88 11.31
N PHE A 90 -4.11 -20.59 11.09
CA PHE A 90 -3.91 -20.02 9.76
C PHE A 90 -3.08 -18.74 9.88
N SER A 91 -2.52 -18.26 8.77
CA SER A 91 -1.71 -17.05 8.79
C SER A 91 -1.86 -16.24 7.52
N ILE A 92 -1.55 -14.95 7.64
CA ILE A 92 -1.37 -14.05 6.49
C ILE A 92 0.06 -13.56 6.55
N VAL A 93 0.82 -13.80 5.48
CA VAL A 93 2.21 -13.37 5.35
C VAL A 93 2.25 -12.09 4.51
N LEU A 94 2.99 -11.11 5.01
CA LEU A 94 3.36 -9.92 4.27
C LEU A 94 4.84 -10.03 3.91
N SER A 95 5.14 -9.88 2.62
CA SER A 95 6.49 -9.96 2.06
C SER A 95 6.83 -8.69 1.28
N GLU A 96 8.09 -8.55 0.88
CA GLU A 96 8.56 -7.43 0.02
C GLU A 96 8.20 -6.03 0.54
N CYS A 97 8.09 -5.84 1.86
CA CYS A 97 7.75 -4.57 2.46
C CYS A 97 8.84 -3.51 2.17
N PRO A 98 8.51 -2.33 1.62
CA PRO A 98 9.52 -1.33 1.27
C PRO A 98 10.27 -0.80 2.48
N ALA A 99 11.54 -0.42 2.32
CA ALA A 99 12.49 -0.08 3.40
C ALA A 99 12.01 0.96 4.44
N SER A 100 11.08 1.84 4.05
CA SER A 100 10.45 2.81 4.93
C SER A 100 9.47 2.18 5.92
N THR A 101 8.82 1.08 5.56
CA THR A 101 7.83 0.38 6.40
C THR A 101 8.52 -0.36 7.54
N ARG A 102 8.03 -0.09 8.76
CA ARG A 102 8.47 -0.67 10.03
C ARG A 102 7.36 -1.42 10.73
N GLU A 103 6.12 -1.05 10.50
CA GLU A 103 4.95 -1.69 11.09
C GLU A 103 3.87 -1.90 10.03
N ALA A 104 3.12 -2.98 10.20
CA ALA A 104 1.90 -3.25 9.47
C ALA A 104 0.78 -3.45 10.48
N THR A 105 -0.34 -2.78 10.27
CA THR A 105 -1.56 -2.95 11.07
C THR A 105 -2.60 -3.64 10.23
N MET A 106 -3.01 -4.82 10.68
CA MET A 106 -4.13 -5.60 10.15
C MET A 106 -5.41 -5.20 10.86
N THR A 107 -6.44 -4.82 10.11
CA THR A 107 -7.79 -4.60 10.61
C THR A 107 -8.71 -5.68 10.06
N LEU A 108 -9.44 -6.36 10.94
CA LEU A 108 -10.40 -7.40 10.60
C LEU A 108 -11.83 -6.87 10.75
N ASN A 109 -12.66 -7.07 9.74
CA ASN A 109 -14.07 -6.68 9.74
C ASN A 109 -14.94 -7.85 9.30
N GLY A 110 -16.13 -7.98 9.86
CA GLY A 110 -17.08 -9.03 9.52
C GLY A 110 -18.39 -8.86 10.30
N MET A 111 -19.34 -9.77 10.07
CA MET A 111 -20.59 -9.76 10.83
C MET A 111 -20.34 -10.28 12.24
N ALA A 112 -20.49 -9.42 13.25
CA ALA A 112 -20.42 -9.83 14.65
C ALA A 112 -21.62 -10.73 15.00
N ASP A 113 -21.40 -11.72 15.85
CA ASP A 113 -22.50 -12.54 16.39
C ASP A 113 -23.37 -11.71 17.35
N GLU A 114 -24.68 -11.98 17.36
CA GLU A 114 -25.64 -11.25 18.18
C GLU A 114 -25.57 -11.63 19.66
N VAL A 115 -25.16 -12.86 19.97
CA VAL A 115 -25.02 -13.36 21.35
C VAL A 115 -23.61 -13.06 21.88
N GLU A 116 -22.58 -13.29 21.07
CA GLU A 116 -21.18 -13.04 21.43
C GLU A 116 -20.51 -12.08 20.43
N SER A 117 -20.69 -10.78 20.67
CA SER A 117 -20.22 -9.72 19.75
C SER A 117 -18.71 -9.68 19.50
N THR A 118 -17.91 -10.37 20.31
CA THR A 118 -16.46 -10.51 20.10
C THR A 118 -16.09 -11.60 19.08
N MET A 119 -17.07 -12.41 18.65
CA MET A 119 -16.96 -13.47 17.65
C MET A 119 -17.76 -13.13 16.39
N TYR A 120 -17.60 -13.94 15.35
CA TYR A 120 -18.34 -13.77 14.10
C TYR A 120 -19.59 -14.63 14.04
N ALA A 121 -20.64 -14.08 13.44
CA ALA A 121 -21.90 -14.76 13.21
C ALA A 121 -21.72 -15.94 12.25
N ASN A 122 -22.36 -17.06 12.54
CA ASN A 122 -22.56 -18.12 11.56
C ASN A 122 -23.72 -17.76 10.62
N THR A 123 -23.42 -17.66 9.33
CA THR A 123 -24.41 -17.43 8.26
C THR A 123 -24.82 -18.71 7.53
N GLY A 124 -24.28 -19.86 7.96
CA GLY A 124 -24.70 -21.18 7.51
C GLY A 124 -25.99 -21.65 8.18
N THR A 125 -26.26 -22.96 8.13
CA THR A 125 -27.53 -23.52 8.63
C THR A 125 -27.48 -24.04 10.07
N ALA A 126 -26.29 -24.20 10.67
CA ALA A 126 -26.17 -24.59 12.07
C ALA A 126 -26.54 -23.42 12.99
N SER A 127 -27.40 -23.67 13.99
CA SER A 127 -27.78 -22.67 14.99
C SER A 127 -26.95 -22.81 16.27
N GLN A 128 -26.86 -21.74 17.07
CA GLN A 128 -26.12 -21.69 18.35
C GLN A 128 -24.62 -22.03 18.17
N VAL A 129 -24.04 -21.61 17.05
CA VAL A 129 -22.62 -21.76 16.76
C VAL A 129 -22.08 -20.41 16.28
N GLN A 130 -21.02 -19.94 16.93
CA GLN A 130 -20.20 -18.79 16.56
C GLN A 130 -18.89 -19.25 15.92
N ILE A 131 -18.27 -18.33 15.17
CA ILE A 131 -16.92 -18.50 14.65
C ILE A 131 -15.99 -17.63 15.50
N GLU A 132 -15.21 -18.28 16.34
CA GLU A 132 -14.22 -17.61 17.17
C GLU A 132 -12.90 -17.51 16.40
N VAL A 133 -12.33 -16.31 16.36
CA VAL A 133 -11.01 -16.05 15.76
C VAL A 133 -10.17 -15.29 16.76
N GLN A 134 -8.92 -15.71 16.93
CA GLN A 134 -7.96 -15.04 17.79
C GLN A 134 -6.57 -15.06 17.19
N SER A 135 -5.71 -14.16 17.66
CA SER A 135 -4.28 -14.27 17.40
C SER A 135 -3.71 -15.48 18.15
N ARG A 136 -2.54 -15.97 17.71
CA ARG A 136 -1.92 -17.17 18.30
C ARG A 136 -1.61 -17.02 19.80
N ASP A 137 -1.38 -15.80 20.27
CA ASP A 137 -1.20 -15.43 21.69
C ASP A 137 -2.51 -15.27 22.47
N GLY A 138 -3.66 -15.57 21.86
CA GLY A 138 -4.95 -15.69 22.54
C GLY A 138 -5.77 -14.41 22.63
N VAL A 139 -5.47 -13.41 21.80
CA VAL A 139 -6.26 -12.17 21.82
C VAL A 139 -7.41 -12.27 20.81
N PRO A 140 -8.66 -12.01 21.22
CA PRO A 140 -9.82 -12.07 20.33
C PRO A 140 -9.70 -11.11 19.14
N LEU A 141 -10.11 -11.60 17.97
CA LEU A 141 -10.07 -10.89 16.69
C LEU A 141 -11.45 -10.85 16.04
N GLY A 142 -12.43 -10.28 16.73
CA GLY A 142 -13.77 -10.04 16.21
C GLY A 142 -13.88 -8.86 15.24
N ASN A 143 -15.10 -8.40 15.00
CA ASN A 143 -15.35 -7.27 14.10
C ASN A 143 -14.64 -5.97 14.55
N ALA A 144 -14.12 -5.22 13.58
CA ALA A 144 -13.38 -3.96 13.75
C ALA A 144 -12.13 -4.05 14.65
N THR A 145 -11.61 -5.25 14.90
CA THR A 145 -10.40 -5.43 15.70
C THR A 145 -9.14 -5.19 14.89
N GLN A 146 -8.06 -4.82 15.59
CA GLN A 146 -6.76 -4.54 14.99
C GLN A 146 -5.64 -5.36 15.63
N ARG A 147 -4.64 -5.70 14.82
CA ARG A 147 -3.36 -6.28 15.22
C ARG A 147 -2.24 -5.53 14.55
N VAL A 148 -1.21 -5.21 15.31
CA VAL A 148 0.00 -4.58 14.79
C VAL A 148 1.11 -5.62 14.80
N GLN A 149 1.88 -5.69 13.72
CA GLN A 149 3.10 -6.47 13.67
C GLN A 149 4.25 -5.60 13.19
N ARG A 150 5.43 -5.84 13.77
CA ARG A 150 6.67 -5.23 13.28
C ARG A 150 7.09 -5.94 11.99
N VAL A 151 7.52 -5.16 11.02
CA VAL A 151 8.16 -5.66 9.81
C VAL A 151 9.62 -5.94 10.12
N ASP A 152 10.05 -7.18 9.88
CA ASP A 152 11.45 -7.54 10.01
C ASP A 152 12.30 -6.76 9.01
N ASN A 153 13.38 -6.14 9.50
CA ASN A 153 14.24 -5.33 8.67
C ASN A 153 15.11 -6.16 7.72
N ALA A 154 15.46 -7.40 8.10
CA ALA A 154 16.31 -8.26 7.29
C ALA A 154 15.51 -8.97 6.19
N GLY A 155 14.41 -9.63 6.56
CA GLY A 155 13.51 -10.36 5.67
C GLY A 155 12.49 -9.49 4.93
N ARG A 156 12.34 -8.21 5.31
CA ARG A 156 11.38 -7.25 4.72
C ARG A 156 9.95 -7.81 4.71
N GLY A 157 9.53 -8.43 5.80
CA GLY A 157 8.22 -9.05 5.91
C GLY A 157 7.76 -9.27 7.34
N THR A 158 6.53 -9.74 7.50
CA THR A 158 5.96 -10.12 8.80
C THR A 158 4.80 -11.10 8.62
N THR A 159 4.42 -11.79 9.70
CA THR A 159 3.36 -12.81 9.66
C THR A 159 2.33 -12.53 10.75
N PHE A 160 1.07 -12.52 10.36
CA PHE A 160 -0.06 -12.51 11.29
C PHE A 160 -0.52 -13.95 11.52
N GLU A 161 -0.08 -14.54 12.62
CA GLU A 161 -0.51 -15.88 13.04
C GLU A 161 -1.82 -15.83 13.83
N MET A 162 -2.81 -16.56 13.34
CA MET A 162 -4.16 -16.60 13.89
C MET A 162 -4.65 -18.04 14.01
N GLN A 163 -5.78 -18.20 14.68
CA GLN A 163 -6.48 -19.47 14.77
C GLN A 163 -7.97 -19.23 14.86
N ALA A 164 -8.75 -20.13 14.27
CA ALA A 164 -10.21 -20.11 14.28
C ALA A 164 -10.77 -21.42 14.80
N ARG A 165 -11.97 -21.39 15.38
CA ARG A 165 -12.72 -22.59 15.77
C ARG A 165 -14.22 -22.32 15.76
N ALA A 166 -15.02 -23.38 15.75
CA ALA A 166 -16.43 -23.29 16.07
C ALA A 166 -16.60 -23.25 17.59
N TYR A 167 -17.46 -22.34 18.07
CA TYR A 167 -17.74 -22.13 19.49
C TYR A 167 -19.25 -22.10 19.69
N SER A 168 -19.76 -22.65 20.78
CA SER A 168 -21.19 -22.58 21.11
C SER A 168 -21.37 -21.88 22.43
N ALA A 169 -21.65 -20.56 22.40
CA ALA A 169 -21.77 -19.75 23.60
C ALA A 169 -22.90 -20.23 24.53
N GLN A 170 -24.01 -20.69 23.96
CA GLN A 170 -25.19 -21.14 24.70
C GLN A 170 -25.35 -22.67 24.74
N GLY A 171 -24.50 -23.41 24.03
CA GLY A 171 -24.64 -24.85 23.84
C GLY A 171 -25.73 -25.19 22.83
N ASN A 172 -26.20 -26.43 22.87
CA ASN A 172 -27.31 -26.93 22.03
C ASN A 172 -27.16 -26.63 20.53
N ALA A 173 -25.93 -26.69 20.01
CA ALA A 173 -25.68 -26.53 18.58
C ALA A 173 -26.52 -27.53 17.77
N THR A 174 -27.06 -27.09 16.63
CA THR A 174 -27.82 -27.96 15.72
C THR A 174 -26.99 -28.39 14.51
N PRO A 175 -27.28 -29.57 13.92
CA PRO A 175 -26.62 -29.98 12.68
C PRO A 175 -26.86 -28.97 11.56
N GLY A 176 -25.80 -28.62 10.84
CA GLY A 176 -25.86 -27.70 9.71
C GLY A 176 -24.47 -27.24 9.27
N THR A 177 -24.43 -26.23 8.42
CA THR A 177 -23.19 -25.65 7.92
C THR A 177 -22.71 -24.48 8.77
N ILE A 178 -21.40 -24.26 8.76
CA ILE A 178 -20.76 -23.07 9.32
C ILE A 178 -20.20 -22.24 8.17
N VAL A 179 -20.63 -20.99 8.07
CA VAL A 179 -20.17 -20.04 7.03
C VAL A 179 -19.93 -18.69 7.69
N GLY A 180 -18.70 -18.18 7.55
CA GLY A 180 -18.31 -16.84 7.98
C GLY A 180 -17.47 -16.16 6.91
N THR A 181 -17.55 -14.84 6.85
CA THR A 181 -16.74 -14.04 5.93
C THR A 181 -16.11 -12.88 6.70
N MET A 182 -14.81 -12.71 6.52
CA MET A 182 -14.03 -11.63 7.12
C MET A 182 -13.31 -10.86 6.01
N GLN A 183 -13.34 -9.53 6.09
CA GLN A 183 -12.53 -8.64 5.28
C GLN A 183 -11.31 -8.21 6.08
N VAL A 184 -10.13 -8.33 5.46
CA VAL A 184 -8.86 -7.88 6.00
C VAL A 184 -8.41 -6.61 5.29
N THR A 185 -7.93 -5.63 6.04
CA THR A 185 -7.32 -4.39 5.51
C THR A 185 -5.98 -4.16 6.18
N PHE A 186 -4.96 -3.76 5.41
CA PHE A 186 -3.64 -3.43 5.92
C PHE A 186 -3.34 -1.94 5.80
N THR A 187 -2.74 -1.38 6.84
CA THR A 187 -2.09 -0.06 6.82
C THR A 187 -0.63 -0.20 7.22
N TYR A 188 0.22 0.69 6.73
CA TYR A 188 1.67 0.60 6.85
C TYR A 188 2.24 1.88 7.45
N GLN A 189 3.19 1.75 8.37
CA GLN A 189 3.90 2.86 9.01
C GLN A 189 5.41 2.67 8.92
#